data_AF-M5E834-F1
#
_entry.id   AF-M5E834-F1
#
_cell.length_a   1.000
_cell.length_b   1.000
_cell.length_c   1.000
_cell.angle_alpha   90.00
_cell.angle_beta   90.00
_cell.angle_gamma   90.00
#
_symmetry.space_group_name_H-M   'P 1'
#
loop_
_entity.id
_entity.type
_entity.pdbx_description
1 polymer ?
#
loop_
_entity_poly.entity_id
_entity_poly.type
_entity_poly.pdbx_seq_one_letter_code
_entity_poly.pdbx_strand_id
1 'polypeptide(L)'
;MRTSSVACGIKGVLPYVRHVAPHCLVPVQLAELAHARIAIDATLLTQRLFYRDSPDASRYLAGFRDVTERLRAAKCVPIFVFDHLHARLPQKAREHARRRAAHRLATARYAHEQQRTARLQELCTHLATFQQLSRGDQAHTCALFRLHRRARRRGGAHAERRAPGPLALSDAEHARILQLLPAAALGDDAHAPFTHDAYVAVDGPPAAAALPWAVSDHAEMDEAPRVWQVEPLATPPALAQALWTQQVAHQAAQRDAVQETLSQCHATHAEAFIYDTLAQGPGADGQLACDAQSWHTICQALLKSALPPMPLGTDDAWDAHAAALHLRAFNAHLVAVYRRASRLVPEGAYAECMQLCRQLGAPVFVTGDGTPTGGAIHEAEAFASALVREGYADMVASEDTDVLLYDAPLLRGLSSMALELVDPRAIRAALFPDAPPSQRAARMVQFALLCGTDFNRTIPGIAAKNAHRLVTLFHTAAHILEAHDSRFFPPENLTRSAYLAELEQAAHIFANPPEVRAAAEAAGLATSRAALSQTGPAGRAARAAAAPPAALEVPTWATSAPA
;
A
#
# COMPACT_ATOMS: atom_id res chain seq x y z
N MET A 1 -19.11 6.42 3.14
CA MET A 1 -17.75 6.24 2.56
C MET A 1 -16.73 6.85 3.51
N ARG A 2 -15.64 6.14 3.84
CA ARG A 2 -14.54 6.72 4.65
C ARG A 2 -13.52 7.38 3.72
N THR A 3 -12.96 8.51 4.14
CA THR A 3 -11.83 9.18 3.45
C THR A 3 -10.64 8.22 3.34
N SER A 4 -9.93 8.26 2.22
CA SER A 4 -8.74 7.45 1.94
C SER A 4 -7.74 7.44 3.10
N SER A 5 -7.39 6.24 3.57
CA SER A 5 -6.43 5.95 4.66
C SER A 5 -4.96 6.04 4.26
N VAL A 6 -4.68 6.18 2.95
CA VAL A 6 -3.33 6.33 2.40
C VAL A 6 -2.62 7.52 3.06
N ALA A 7 -1.63 7.21 3.91
CA ALA A 7 -0.78 8.18 4.56
C ALA A 7 0.46 8.48 3.69
N CYS A 8 0.24 9.30 2.66
CA CYS A 8 1.31 10.00 1.96
C CYS A 8 1.74 11.22 2.82
N GLY A 9 3.04 11.46 2.91
CA GLY A 9 3.65 12.46 3.80
C GLY A 9 3.65 12.09 5.29
N ILE A 10 3.36 13.06 6.15
CA ILE A 10 3.37 13.00 7.61
C ILE A 10 2.58 11.81 8.20
N LYS A 11 3.31 10.84 8.75
CA LYS A 11 2.73 9.59 9.29
C LYS A 11 1.73 9.83 10.42
N GLY A 12 0.48 9.43 10.20
CA GLY A 12 -0.58 9.46 11.20
C GLY A 12 -1.11 10.85 11.57
N VAL A 13 -0.77 11.90 10.82
CA VAL A 13 -1.22 13.27 11.15
C VAL A 13 -2.75 13.40 11.09
N LEU A 14 -3.41 12.95 10.02
CA LEU A 14 -4.86 13.16 9.86
C LEU A 14 -5.72 12.36 10.85
N PRO A 15 -5.45 11.07 11.15
CA PRO A 15 -6.12 10.38 12.25
C PRO A 15 -5.97 11.13 13.59
N TYR A 16 -4.80 11.73 13.84
CA TYR A 16 -4.54 12.48 15.05
C TYR A 16 -5.29 13.83 15.08
N VAL A 17 -5.19 14.64 14.03
CA VAL A 17 -5.89 15.93 13.90
C VAL A 17 -7.41 15.71 13.91
N ARG A 18 -7.95 14.67 13.26
CA ARG A 18 -9.38 14.34 13.33
C ARG A 18 -9.84 13.98 14.75
N HIS A 19 -8.95 13.53 15.62
CA HIS A 19 -9.25 13.28 17.03
C HIS A 19 -9.16 14.55 17.90
N VAL A 20 -8.13 15.39 17.72
CA VAL A 20 -7.88 16.55 18.61
C VAL A 20 -8.43 17.89 18.11
N ALA A 21 -8.63 18.02 16.80
CA ALA A 21 -9.08 19.24 16.11
C ALA A 21 -9.93 18.89 14.86
N PRO A 22 -11.06 18.15 15.01
CA PRO A 22 -11.89 17.72 13.88
C PRO A 22 -12.41 18.86 13.02
N HIS A 23 -12.62 20.04 13.61
CA HIS A 23 -13.08 21.25 12.91
C HIS A 23 -12.09 21.78 11.85
N CYS A 24 -10.84 21.32 11.85
CA CYS A 24 -9.86 21.64 10.81
C CYS A 24 -9.99 20.77 9.53
N LEU A 25 -10.83 19.73 9.56
CA LEU A 25 -11.12 18.86 8.43
C LEU A 25 -12.59 19.05 8.04
N VAL A 26 -12.85 19.82 6.99
CA VAL A 26 -14.20 20.23 6.58
C VAL A 26 -14.61 19.45 5.33
N PRO A 27 -15.60 18.54 5.41
CA PRO A 27 -16.22 17.98 4.20
C PRO A 27 -16.83 19.10 3.36
N VAL A 28 -16.54 19.13 2.06
CA VAL A 28 -17.05 20.16 1.13
C VAL A 28 -17.70 19.53 -0.08
N GLN A 29 -18.73 20.17 -0.62
CA GLN A 29 -19.28 19.82 -1.92
C GLN A 29 -18.53 20.57 -3.02
N LEU A 30 -18.37 19.95 -4.18
CA LEU A 30 -17.65 20.56 -5.30
C LEU A 30 -18.26 21.90 -5.76
N ALA A 31 -19.57 22.08 -5.61
CA ALA A 31 -20.26 23.34 -5.92
C ALA A 31 -19.85 24.51 -5.00
N GLU A 32 -19.38 24.24 -3.77
CA GLU A 32 -18.89 25.26 -2.83
C GLU A 32 -17.52 25.82 -3.25
N LEU A 33 -16.81 25.08 -4.11
CA LEU A 33 -15.50 25.44 -4.66
C LEU A 33 -15.61 26.19 -5.99
N ALA A 34 -16.81 26.63 -6.38
CA ALA A 34 -17.02 27.30 -7.67
C ALA A 34 -16.09 28.51 -7.84
N HIS A 35 -15.49 28.61 -9.03
CA HIS A 35 -14.46 29.59 -9.40
C HIS A 35 -13.09 29.44 -8.72
N ALA A 36 -12.87 28.42 -7.87
CA ALA A 36 -11.55 28.13 -7.31
C ALA A 36 -10.59 27.61 -8.38
N ARG A 37 -9.34 28.07 -8.33
CA ARG A 37 -8.21 27.53 -9.09
C ARG A 37 -7.52 26.48 -8.22
N ILE A 38 -7.54 25.23 -8.67
CA ILE A 38 -7.10 24.07 -7.89
C ILE A 38 -5.82 23.55 -8.52
N ALA A 39 -4.69 23.67 -7.81
CA ALA A 39 -3.44 23.05 -8.21
C ALA A 39 -3.48 21.57 -7.80
N ILE A 40 -3.33 20.65 -8.74
CA ILE A 40 -3.56 19.22 -8.54
C ILE A 40 -2.21 18.50 -8.65
N ASP A 41 -1.87 17.76 -7.59
CA ASP A 41 -0.84 16.73 -7.63
C ASP A 41 -1.33 15.60 -8.57
N ALA A 42 -0.87 15.68 -9.81
CA ALA A 42 -1.32 14.83 -10.89
C ALA A 42 -0.57 13.50 -10.93
N THR A 43 0.65 13.42 -10.37
CA THR A 43 1.35 12.14 -10.18
C THR A 43 0.55 11.23 -9.27
N LEU A 44 0.20 11.69 -8.06
CA LEU A 44 -0.54 10.90 -7.09
C LEU A 44 -1.97 10.63 -7.58
N LEU A 45 -2.60 11.59 -8.26
CA LEU A 45 -3.90 11.35 -8.91
C LEU A 45 -3.81 10.23 -9.96
N THR A 46 -2.77 10.19 -10.80
CA THR A 46 -2.52 9.12 -11.78
C THR A 46 -2.42 7.77 -11.10
N GLN A 47 -1.61 7.66 -10.05
CA GLN A 47 -1.46 6.43 -9.29
C GLN A 47 -2.80 5.96 -8.70
N ARG A 48 -3.55 6.87 -8.06
CA ARG A 48 -4.86 6.55 -7.45
C ARG A 48 -5.89 6.07 -8.46
N LEU A 49 -5.95 6.69 -9.64
CA LEU A 49 -6.88 6.30 -10.70
C LEU A 49 -6.45 5.00 -11.40
N PHE A 50 -5.13 4.76 -11.57
CA PHE A 50 -4.59 3.53 -12.13
C PHE A 50 -4.85 2.31 -11.23
N TYR A 51 -4.85 2.48 -9.91
CA TYR A 51 -5.22 1.43 -8.95
C TYR A 51 -6.69 1.49 -8.50
N ARG A 52 -7.57 2.20 -9.22
CA ARG A 52 -9.02 2.01 -9.07
C ARG A 52 -9.37 0.59 -9.51
N ASP A 53 -10.31 -0.03 -8.79
CA ASP A 53 -10.89 -1.30 -9.19
C ASP A 53 -11.80 -1.07 -10.41
N SER A 54 -11.36 -1.55 -11.57
CA SER A 54 -12.06 -1.47 -12.85
C SER A 54 -11.38 -2.40 -13.87
N PRO A 55 -12.14 -3.13 -14.71
CA PRO A 55 -11.57 -3.99 -15.75
C PRO A 55 -10.90 -3.19 -16.89
N ASP A 56 -11.28 -1.93 -17.10
CA ASP A 56 -10.72 -1.07 -18.16
C ASP A 56 -9.22 -0.81 -17.92
N ALA A 57 -8.38 -1.15 -18.90
CA ALA A 57 -6.95 -0.89 -18.88
C ALA A 57 -6.63 0.62 -18.83
N SER A 58 -7.45 1.44 -19.48
CA SER A 58 -7.34 2.90 -19.62
C SER A 58 -8.15 3.68 -18.57
N ARG A 59 -8.61 3.00 -17.51
CA ARG A 59 -9.43 3.56 -16.41
C ARG A 59 -8.87 4.83 -15.77
N TYR A 60 -7.56 5.04 -15.85
CA TYR A 60 -6.89 6.22 -15.33
C TYR A 60 -7.12 7.46 -16.23
N LEU A 61 -7.11 7.29 -17.56
CA LEU A 61 -7.50 8.34 -18.52
C LEU A 61 -8.98 8.69 -18.39
N ALA A 62 -9.85 7.67 -18.29
CA ALA A 62 -11.27 7.89 -18.02
C ALA A 62 -11.46 8.68 -16.71
N GLY A 63 -10.76 8.29 -15.64
CA GLY A 63 -10.77 9.02 -14.37
C GLY A 63 -10.28 10.47 -14.47
N PHE A 64 -9.23 10.75 -15.25
CA PHE A 64 -8.72 12.11 -15.45
C PHE A 64 -9.72 13.00 -16.19
N ARG A 65 -10.33 12.47 -17.26
CA ARG A 65 -11.41 13.16 -17.98
C ARG A 65 -12.58 13.45 -17.04
N ASP A 66 -13.09 12.44 -16.34
CA ASP A 66 -14.21 12.57 -15.41
C ASP A 66 -13.93 13.61 -14.30
N VAL A 67 -12.71 13.63 -13.75
CA VAL A 67 -12.28 14.65 -12.77
C VAL A 67 -12.30 16.04 -13.39
N THR A 68 -11.67 16.20 -14.56
CA THR A 68 -11.56 17.50 -15.25
C THR A 68 -12.92 18.07 -15.66
N GLU A 69 -13.80 17.24 -16.19
CA GLU A 69 -15.16 17.61 -16.57
C GLU A 69 -16.00 18.02 -15.36
N ARG A 70 -15.94 17.28 -14.25
CA ARG A 70 -16.66 17.62 -13.01
C ARG A 70 -16.18 18.94 -12.42
N LEU A 71 -14.87 19.16 -12.34
CA LEU A 71 -14.29 20.43 -11.89
C LEU A 71 -14.80 21.60 -12.75
N ARG A 72 -14.82 21.44 -14.08
CA ARG A 72 -15.31 22.47 -15.01
C ARG A 72 -16.81 22.70 -14.96
N ALA A 73 -17.61 21.65 -14.79
CA ALA A 73 -19.06 21.77 -14.58
C ALA A 73 -19.37 22.59 -13.31
N ALA A 74 -18.55 22.44 -12.27
CA ALA A 74 -18.59 23.27 -11.07
C ALA A 74 -17.85 24.61 -11.20
N LYS A 75 -17.42 25.01 -12.41
CA LYS A 75 -16.69 26.26 -12.70
C LYS A 75 -15.34 26.40 -11.98
N CYS A 76 -14.74 25.30 -11.53
CA CYS A 76 -13.37 25.27 -11.01
C CYS A 76 -12.36 25.28 -12.17
N VAL A 77 -11.15 25.80 -11.91
CA VAL A 77 -10.04 25.82 -12.87
C VAL A 77 -8.97 24.83 -12.40
N PRO A 78 -8.86 23.62 -13.00
CA PRO A 78 -7.80 22.68 -12.68
C PRO A 78 -6.46 23.13 -13.27
N ILE A 79 -5.40 23.02 -12.48
CA ILE A 79 -4.00 23.19 -12.88
C ILE A 79 -3.29 21.90 -12.49
N PHE A 80 -2.78 21.12 -13.45
CA PHE A 80 -2.14 19.84 -13.16
C PHE A 80 -0.63 20.00 -13.03
N VAL A 81 -0.06 19.35 -12.01
CA VAL A 81 1.38 19.35 -11.74
C VAL A 81 1.85 17.89 -11.63
N PHE A 82 2.82 17.51 -12.45
CA PHE A 82 3.43 16.18 -12.44
C PHE A 82 4.88 16.28 -11.93
N ASP A 83 5.38 15.20 -11.34
CA ASP A 83 6.80 15.04 -11.05
C ASP A 83 7.58 14.84 -12.35
N HIS A 84 8.83 15.27 -12.36
CA HIS A 84 9.76 14.87 -13.41
C HIS A 84 9.89 13.34 -13.46
N LEU A 85 9.79 12.72 -14.64
CA LEU A 85 9.70 11.25 -14.76
C LEU A 85 10.95 10.55 -14.22
N HIS A 86 12.13 11.16 -14.35
CA HIS A 86 13.41 10.55 -13.95
C HIS A 86 14.19 11.29 -12.86
N ALA A 87 13.85 12.55 -12.53
CA ALA A 87 14.58 13.31 -11.51
C ALA A 87 13.96 13.08 -10.12
N ARG A 88 14.80 12.93 -9.10
CA ARG A 88 14.38 12.57 -7.73
C ARG A 88 15.19 13.35 -6.70
N LEU A 89 14.54 13.77 -5.62
CA LEU A 89 15.22 14.39 -4.48
C LEU A 89 16.17 13.37 -3.82
N PRO A 90 17.48 13.67 -3.68
CA PRO A 90 18.44 12.76 -3.04
C PRO A 90 18.02 12.33 -1.62
N GLN A 91 17.33 13.20 -0.90
CA GLN A 91 16.83 12.96 0.46
C GLN A 91 15.78 11.83 0.52
N LYS A 92 15.06 11.57 -0.59
CA LYS A 92 14.10 10.44 -0.68
C LYS A 92 14.73 9.14 -1.14
N ALA A 93 16.02 9.11 -1.50
CA ALA A 93 16.69 7.92 -2.03
C ALA A 93 16.55 6.68 -1.11
N ARG A 94 16.53 6.88 0.21
CA ARG A 94 16.31 5.84 1.22
C ARG A 94 14.92 5.23 1.16
N GLU A 95 13.88 6.07 1.12
CA GLU A 95 12.49 5.64 1.04
C GLU A 95 12.19 5.02 -0.34
N HIS A 96 12.76 5.54 -1.43
CA HIS A 96 12.72 4.89 -2.74
C HIS A 96 13.40 3.51 -2.74
N ALA A 97 14.55 3.34 -2.10
CA ALA A 97 15.22 2.04 -1.97
C ALA A 97 14.37 1.03 -1.18
N ARG A 98 13.73 1.48 -0.08
CA ARG A 98 12.77 0.67 0.69
C ARG A 98 11.56 0.25 -0.15
N ARG A 99 10.95 1.19 -0.90
CA ARG A 99 9.83 0.91 -1.82
C ARG A 99 10.22 -0.09 -2.90
N ARG A 100 11.40 0.04 -3.52
CA ARG A 100 11.94 -0.95 -4.48
C ARG A 100 12.11 -2.34 -3.86
N ALA A 101 12.67 -2.43 -2.64
CA ALA A 101 12.83 -3.72 -1.95
C ALA A 101 11.47 -4.39 -1.66
N ALA A 102 10.50 -3.62 -1.16
CA ALA A 102 9.13 -4.08 -0.91
C ALA A 102 8.42 -4.54 -2.22
N HIS A 103 8.59 -3.80 -3.31
CA HIS A 103 8.03 -4.16 -4.60
C HIS A 103 8.66 -5.44 -5.18
N ARG A 104 10.00 -5.58 -5.16
CA ARG A 104 10.67 -6.83 -5.58
C ARG A 104 10.16 -8.04 -4.79
N LEU A 105 9.98 -7.87 -3.47
CA LEU A 105 9.41 -8.89 -2.60
C LEU A 105 7.96 -9.23 -2.99
N ALA A 106 7.12 -8.22 -3.29
CA ALA A 106 5.74 -8.42 -3.73
C ALA A 106 5.65 -9.12 -5.09
N THR A 107 6.50 -8.74 -6.06
CA THR A 107 6.57 -9.36 -7.39
C THR A 107 7.03 -10.81 -7.32
N ALA A 108 8.03 -11.11 -6.49
CA ALA A 108 8.50 -12.48 -6.30
C ALA A 108 7.45 -13.35 -5.57
N ARG A 109 6.70 -12.80 -4.60
CA ARG A 109 5.54 -13.47 -3.99
C ARG A 109 4.38 -13.68 -4.99
N TYR A 110 4.08 -12.69 -5.84
CA TYR A 110 3.08 -12.83 -6.89
C TYR A 110 3.43 -13.97 -7.85
N ALA A 111 4.69 -14.04 -8.31
CA ALA A 111 5.18 -15.13 -9.15
C ALA A 111 5.05 -16.50 -8.46
N HIS A 112 5.37 -16.59 -7.16
CA HIS A 112 5.23 -17.82 -6.38
C HIS A 112 3.76 -18.28 -6.29
N GLU A 113 2.81 -17.40 -5.98
CA GLU A 113 1.39 -17.78 -5.91
C GLU A 113 0.77 -18.03 -7.30
N GLN A 114 1.31 -17.45 -8.38
CA GLN A 114 0.97 -17.82 -9.76
C GLN A 114 1.44 -19.24 -10.09
N GLN A 115 2.67 -19.62 -9.70
CA GLN A 115 3.16 -21.01 -9.81
C GLN A 115 2.31 -21.98 -8.97
N ARG A 116 1.92 -21.58 -7.74
CA ARG A 116 0.98 -22.36 -6.91
C ARG A 116 -0.38 -22.50 -7.60
N THR A 117 -0.88 -21.46 -8.28
CA THR A 117 -2.17 -21.51 -9.00
C THR A 117 -2.18 -22.61 -10.05
N ALA A 118 -1.15 -22.67 -10.90
CA ALA A 118 -1.02 -23.70 -11.93
C ALA A 118 -0.97 -25.11 -11.30
N ARG A 119 -0.11 -25.31 -10.30
CA ARG A 119 0.04 -26.59 -9.59
C ARG A 119 -1.25 -27.04 -8.90
N LEU A 120 -1.97 -26.12 -8.24
CA LEU A 120 -3.25 -26.43 -7.59
C LEU A 120 -4.37 -26.70 -8.61
N GLN A 121 -4.37 -26.05 -9.77
CA GLN A 121 -5.33 -26.33 -10.84
C GLN A 121 -5.17 -27.76 -11.35
N GLU A 122 -3.95 -28.18 -11.68
CA GLU A 122 -3.66 -29.56 -12.06
C GLU A 122 -3.97 -30.55 -10.93
N LEU A 123 -3.61 -30.22 -9.67
CA LEU A 123 -3.86 -31.08 -8.51
C LEU A 123 -5.36 -31.33 -8.28
N CYS A 124 -6.21 -30.30 -8.47
CA CYS A 124 -7.66 -30.47 -8.44
C CYS A 124 -8.12 -31.48 -9.52
N THR A 125 -7.61 -31.37 -10.75
CA THR A 125 -7.94 -32.31 -11.83
C THR A 125 -7.52 -33.73 -11.50
N HIS A 126 -6.29 -33.94 -11.03
CA HIS A 126 -5.80 -35.26 -10.63
C HIS A 126 -6.59 -35.87 -9.47
N LEU A 127 -7.00 -35.06 -8.49
CA LEU A 127 -7.81 -35.53 -7.36
C LEU A 127 -9.25 -35.83 -7.76
N ALA A 128 -9.84 -35.07 -8.68
CA ALA A 128 -11.13 -35.41 -9.28
C ALA A 128 -11.08 -36.76 -10.03
N THR A 129 -10.05 -37.01 -10.83
CA THR A 129 -9.83 -38.32 -11.46
C THR A 129 -9.62 -39.43 -10.43
N PHE A 130 -8.84 -39.17 -9.37
CA PHE A 130 -8.62 -40.13 -8.28
C PHE A 130 -9.94 -40.53 -7.59
N GLN A 131 -10.85 -39.58 -7.34
CA GLN A 131 -12.17 -39.85 -6.76
C GLN A 131 -13.04 -40.77 -7.64
N GLN A 132 -12.86 -40.74 -8.97
CA GLN A 132 -13.61 -41.56 -9.92
C GLN A 132 -13.07 -42.99 -10.07
N LEU A 133 -11.84 -43.26 -9.62
CA LEU A 133 -11.23 -44.59 -9.67
C LEU A 133 -11.89 -45.58 -8.71
N SER A 134 -11.79 -46.88 -9.00
CA SER A 134 -12.21 -47.93 -8.06
C SER A 134 -11.37 -47.88 -6.78
N ARG A 135 -11.89 -48.39 -5.65
CA ARG A 135 -11.13 -48.46 -4.39
C ARG A 135 -9.79 -49.22 -4.54
N GLY A 136 -9.74 -50.23 -5.41
CA GLY A 136 -8.52 -50.97 -5.72
C GLY A 136 -7.50 -50.11 -6.49
N ASP A 137 -7.97 -49.35 -7.48
CA ASP A 137 -7.16 -48.45 -8.28
C ASP A 137 -6.66 -47.23 -7.50
N GLN A 138 -7.47 -46.71 -6.57
CA GLN A 138 -7.06 -45.68 -5.60
C GLN A 138 -5.93 -46.20 -4.70
N ALA A 139 -6.10 -47.38 -4.10
CA ALA A 139 -5.07 -48.02 -3.27
C ALA A 139 -3.78 -48.31 -4.08
N HIS A 140 -3.92 -48.74 -5.33
CA HIS A 140 -2.80 -48.97 -6.24
C HIS A 140 -2.07 -47.66 -6.60
N THR A 141 -2.80 -46.59 -6.91
CA THR A 141 -2.25 -45.24 -7.15
C THR A 141 -1.44 -44.75 -5.94
N CYS A 142 -2.00 -44.83 -4.73
CA CYS A 142 -1.30 -44.47 -3.49
C CYS A 142 -0.05 -45.34 -3.24
N ALA A 143 -0.10 -46.64 -3.57
CA ALA A 143 1.05 -47.54 -3.46
C ALA A 143 2.18 -47.18 -4.44
N LEU A 144 1.87 -46.84 -5.69
CA LEU A 144 2.84 -46.39 -6.68
C LEU A 144 3.42 -45.02 -6.31
N PHE A 145 2.59 -44.06 -5.91
CA PHE A 145 3.02 -42.74 -5.44
C PHE A 145 3.99 -42.84 -4.25
N ARG A 146 3.70 -43.73 -3.28
CA ARG A 146 4.65 -44.09 -2.20
C ARG A 146 5.98 -44.64 -2.73
N LEU A 147 5.95 -45.47 -3.77
CA LEU A 147 7.15 -46.06 -4.35
C LEU A 147 8.04 -44.99 -4.98
N HIS A 148 7.47 -44.06 -5.76
CA HIS A 148 8.19 -42.90 -6.31
C HIS A 148 8.82 -42.05 -5.20
N ARG A 149 8.05 -41.71 -4.14
CA ARG A 149 8.56 -40.99 -2.95
C ARG A 149 9.76 -41.70 -2.28
N ARG A 150 9.73 -43.04 -2.20
CA ARG A 150 10.81 -43.85 -1.58
C ARG A 150 12.03 -44.00 -2.49
N ALA A 151 11.85 -44.12 -3.81
CA ALA A 151 12.93 -44.26 -4.78
C ALA A 151 13.86 -43.03 -4.75
N ARG A 152 13.31 -41.81 -4.72
CA ARG A 152 14.12 -40.58 -4.61
C ARG A 152 14.97 -40.53 -3.35
N ARG A 153 14.44 -40.93 -2.19
CA ARG A 153 15.20 -40.96 -0.93
C ARG A 153 16.43 -41.89 -0.98
N ARG A 154 16.38 -42.94 -1.81
CA ARG A 154 17.52 -43.86 -2.01
C ARG A 154 18.52 -43.31 -3.04
N GLY A 155 18.06 -42.68 -4.11
CA GLY A 155 18.93 -42.03 -5.10
C GLY A 155 19.65 -40.76 -4.60
N GLY A 156 19.02 -40.00 -3.69
CA GLY A 156 19.60 -38.76 -3.12
C GLY A 156 20.53 -38.96 -1.91
N ALA A 157 20.64 -40.18 -1.37
CA ALA A 157 21.33 -40.46 -0.10
C ALA A 157 22.85 -40.18 -0.11
N HIS A 158 23.48 -40.02 -1.29
CA HIS A 158 24.87 -39.61 -1.40
C HIS A 158 25.10 -38.09 -1.46
N ALA A 159 24.06 -37.27 -1.62
CA ALA A 159 24.16 -35.80 -1.70
C ALA A 159 23.64 -35.06 -0.46
N GLU A 160 22.62 -35.59 0.23
CA GLU A 160 21.92 -34.87 1.31
C GLU A 160 22.52 -35.15 2.71
N ARG A 161 23.71 -34.61 3.01
CA ARG A 161 24.21 -34.51 4.40
C ARG A 161 23.54 -33.34 5.14
N ARG A 162 22.62 -33.68 6.07
CA ARG A 162 22.10 -32.83 7.17
C ARG A 162 21.75 -31.37 6.82
N ALA A 163 20.47 -31.14 6.49
CA ALA A 163 19.76 -29.96 6.96
C ALA A 163 18.99 -30.34 8.25
N PRO A 164 19.03 -29.55 9.34
CA PRO A 164 18.16 -29.75 10.49
C PRO A 164 16.70 -29.43 10.12
N GLY A 165 15.75 -30.10 10.77
CA GLY A 165 14.32 -29.84 10.55
C GLY A 165 13.89 -28.44 11.02
N PRO A 166 12.75 -27.92 10.55
CA PRO A 166 12.28 -26.58 10.89
C PRO A 166 11.93 -26.49 12.38
N LEU A 167 12.80 -25.85 13.15
CA LEU A 167 12.43 -25.26 14.43
C LEU A 167 11.55 -24.04 14.16
N ALA A 168 10.51 -23.86 14.96
CA ALA A 168 9.71 -22.64 14.91
C ALA A 168 10.60 -21.43 15.24
N LEU A 169 10.71 -20.48 14.31
CA LEU A 169 11.52 -19.28 14.49
C LEU A 169 10.96 -18.45 15.65
N SER A 170 11.84 -18.06 16.57
CA SER A 170 11.49 -17.12 17.63
C SER A 170 11.37 -15.68 17.09
N ASP A 171 10.57 -14.84 17.75
CA ASP A 171 10.38 -13.43 17.36
C ASP A 171 11.72 -12.65 17.29
N ALA A 172 12.71 -13.06 18.09
CA ALA A 172 14.05 -12.49 18.10
C ALA A 172 14.87 -12.82 16.84
N GLU A 173 14.67 -13.99 16.23
CA GLU A 173 15.31 -14.37 14.97
C GLU A 173 14.66 -13.67 13.78
N HIS A 174 13.34 -13.47 13.84
CA HIS A 174 12.58 -12.66 12.88
C HIS A 174 13.13 -11.23 12.79
N ALA A 175 13.43 -10.61 13.93
CA ALA A 175 14.02 -9.28 14.01
C ALA A 175 15.46 -9.22 13.45
N ARG A 176 16.22 -10.31 13.58
CA ARG A 176 17.63 -10.40 13.13
C ARG A 176 17.76 -10.52 11.61
N ILE A 177 16.82 -11.20 10.95
CA ILE A 177 16.84 -11.38 9.48
C ILE A 177 16.52 -10.06 8.76
N LEU A 178 15.64 -9.23 9.32
CA LEU A 178 15.33 -7.90 8.78
C LEU A 178 16.53 -6.93 8.78
N GLN A 179 17.58 -7.21 9.57
CA GLN A 179 18.79 -6.38 9.65
C GLN A 179 19.88 -6.76 8.63
N LEU A 180 19.70 -7.83 7.83
CA LEU A 180 20.77 -8.44 7.02
C LEU A 180 20.65 -8.27 5.50
N LEU A 181 19.70 -7.47 4.99
CA LEU A 181 19.56 -7.22 3.55
C LEU A 181 20.65 -6.25 3.03
N PRO A 182 21.55 -6.67 2.11
CA PRO A 182 22.65 -5.82 1.65
C PRO A 182 22.18 -4.66 0.77
N ALA A 183 22.70 -3.46 1.07
CA ALA A 183 22.44 -2.24 0.30
C ALA A 183 23.48 -2.01 -0.83
N ALA A 184 23.62 -2.95 -1.78
CA ALA A 184 24.38 -2.71 -3.03
C ALA A 184 24.11 -3.75 -4.13
N ALA A 185 23.38 -3.35 -5.17
CA ALA A 185 23.55 -3.78 -6.58
C ALA A 185 22.61 -2.91 -7.43
N LEU A 186 23.16 -2.23 -8.45
CA LEU A 186 22.46 -1.20 -9.23
C LEU A 186 21.66 -1.81 -10.40
N GLY A 187 20.60 -1.09 -10.79
CA GLY A 187 19.65 -1.48 -11.83
C GLY A 187 18.38 -0.64 -11.63
N ASP A 188 18.32 0.51 -12.32
CA ASP A 188 17.26 1.50 -12.14
C ASP A 188 15.98 1.13 -12.91
N ASP A 189 14.87 1.12 -12.18
CA ASP A 189 13.52 1.34 -12.71
C ASP A 189 12.76 2.21 -11.69
N ALA A 190 12.19 3.32 -12.16
CA ALA A 190 11.86 4.49 -11.37
C ALA A 190 10.39 4.57 -10.91
N HIS A 191 9.58 3.52 -11.17
CA HIS A 191 8.12 3.56 -11.01
C HIS A 191 7.53 2.59 -9.96
N ALA A 192 8.37 1.94 -9.13
CA ALA A 192 8.02 0.99 -8.06
C ALA A 192 6.89 1.48 -7.11
N PRO A 193 5.76 0.75 -6.96
CA PRO A 193 4.58 1.25 -6.28
C PRO A 193 4.54 0.95 -4.78
N PHE A 194 4.11 1.98 -4.05
CA PHE A 194 3.21 2.01 -2.90
C PHE A 194 3.24 0.89 -1.83
N THR A 195 3.50 1.31 -0.59
CA THR A 195 3.47 0.48 0.63
C THR A 195 2.07 0.26 1.21
N HIS A 196 1.88 -0.92 1.79
CA HIS A 196 0.66 -1.38 2.45
C HIS A 196 0.33 -0.57 3.72
N ASP A 197 -0.90 -0.03 3.84
CA ASP A 197 -1.69 -0.09 5.09
C ASP A 197 -3.17 0.33 4.89
N ALA A 198 -4.06 -0.66 5.10
CA ALA A 198 -5.48 -0.59 5.49
C ALA A 198 -6.58 0.04 4.59
N TYR A 199 -7.24 -0.83 3.82
CA TYR A 199 -8.72 -1.01 3.73
C TYR A 199 -9.68 0.09 3.24
N VAL A 200 -10.46 -0.28 2.22
CA VAL A 200 -11.91 -0.45 2.41
C VAL A 200 -12.17 -1.96 2.47
N ALA A 201 -12.86 -2.43 3.50
CA ALA A 201 -13.50 -3.74 3.42
C ALA A 201 -14.70 -3.59 2.49
N VAL A 202 -14.74 -4.35 1.39
CA VAL A 202 -16.01 -4.60 0.71
C VAL A 202 -16.78 -5.54 1.63
N ASP A 203 -18.01 -5.18 2.00
CA ASP A 203 -18.88 -5.98 2.88
C ASP A 203 -19.29 -7.29 2.19
N GLY A 204 -18.38 -8.26 2.22
CA GLY A 204 -18.48 -9.54 1.51
C GLY A 204 -18.49 -9.41 -0.02
N PRO A 205 -18.59 -10.53 -0.75
CA PRO A 205 -19.39 -10.52 -1.96
C PRO A 205 -20.85 -10.18 -1.58
N PRO A 206 -21.67 -9.62 -2.50
CA PRO A 206 -23.12 -9.65 -2.33
C PRO A 206 -23.56 -11.10 -2.04
N ALA A 207 -24.62 -11.24 -1.22
CA ALA A 207 -25.09 -12.53 -0.71
C ALA A 207 -25.17 -13.60 -1.81
N ALA A 208 -24.84 -14.85 -1.46
CA ALA A 208 -24.58 -15.97 -2.36
C ALA A 208 -25.77 -16.34 -3.28
N ALA A 209 -25.97 -15.54 -4.32
CA ALA A 209 -26.92 -15.75 -5.41
C ALA A 209 -26.12 -15.88 -6.71
N ALA A 210 -25.87 -17.13 -7.13
CA ALA A 210 -25.32 -17.55 -8.42
C ALA A 210 -24.12 -16.74 -8.96
N LEU A 211 -22.90 -17.21 -8.70
CA LEU A 211 -21.69 -16.76 -9.41
C LEU A 211 -21.84 -17.06 -10.92
N PRO A 212 -21.91 -16.07 -11.83
CA PRO A 212 -22.21 -16.30 -13.24
C PRO A 212 -20.99 -16.13 -14.16
N TRP A 213 -19.77 -16.27 -13.66
CA TRP A 213 -18.53 -16.19 -14.47
C TRP A 213 -18.13 -17.54 -15.07
N ALA A 214 -19.08 -18.20 -15.74
CA ALA A 214 -18.70 -19.09 -16.82
C ALA A 214 -17.87 -18.28 -17.82
N VAL A 215 -16.71 -18.80 -18.22
CA VAL A 215 -15.70 -18.08 -19.00
C VAL A 215 -16.29 -17.60 -20.34
N SER A 216 -16.08 -16.33 -20.67
CA SER A 216 -16.24 -15.79 -22.02
C SER A 216 -14.94 -15.09 -22.43
N ASP A 217 -14.42 -15.46 -23.60
CA ASP A 217 -13.09 -15.09 -24.11
C ASP A 217 -12.94 -13.61 -24.52
N HIS A 218 -11.67 -13.22 -24.75
CA HIS A 218 -11.18 -11.95 -25.32
C HIS A 218 -11.26 -10.72 -24.37
N ALA A 219 -10.33 -9.77 -24.27
CA ALA A 219 -8.91 -9.61 -24.62
C ALA A 219 -8.37 -8.35 -23.84
N GLU A 220 -7.11 -7.92 -23.78
CA GLU A 220 -5.83 -8.39 -24.33
C GLU A 220 -4.66 -7.81 -23.48
N MET A 221 -3.62 -8.59 -23.15
CA MET A 221 -2.21 -8.20 -22.85
C MET A 221 -1.47 -9.42 -22.25
N ASP A 222 -0.48 -9.90 -22.99
CA ASP A 222 0.33 -11.11 -22.78
C ASP A 222 0.87 -11.32 -21.34
N GLU A 223 0.93 -12.53 -20.77
CA GLU A 223 0.53 -13.85 -21.27
C GLU A 223 -0.75 -14.35 -20.57
N ALA A 224 -1.66 -14.99 -21.31
CA ALA A 224 -2.69 -15.80 -20.66
C ALA A 224 -2.01 -16.91 -19.83
N PRO A 225 -2.47 -17.20 -18.59
CA PRO A 225 -2.00 -18.39 -17.89
C PRO A 225 -2.33 -19.58 -18.79
N ARG A 226 -1.29 -20.26 -19.30
CA ARG A 226 -1.49 -21.42 -20.18
C ARG A 226 -2.42 -22.39 -19.47
N VAL A 227 -3.65 -22.48 -19.95
CA VAL A 227 -4.59 -23.52 -19.54
C VAL A 227 -4.04 -24.80 -20.14
N TRP A 228 -3.13 -25.43 -19.40
CA TRP A 228 -2.67 -26.77 -19.70
C TRP A 228 -3.93 -27.65 -19.69
N GLN A 229 -4.34 -28.09 -20.88
CA GLN A 229 -5.34 -29.13 -21.01
C GLN A 229 -4.72 -30.40 -20.46
N VAL A 230 -4.94 -30.64 -19.17
CA VAL A 230 -4.53 -31.87 -18.50
C VAL A 230 -5.49 -32.95 -18.98
N GLU A 231 -5.04 -33.74 -19.96
CA GLU A 231 -5.69 -34.98 -20.39
C GLU A 231 -6.03 -35.84 -19.15
N PRO A 232 -7.27 -36.38 -19.02
CA PRO A 232 -7.65 -37.21 -17.88
C PRO A 232 -6.77 -38.47 -17.77
N LEU A 233 -5.87 -38.50 -16.79
CA LEU A 233 -4.97 -39.63 -16.56
C LEU A 233 -5.72 -40.83 -15.94
N ALA A 234 -6.38 -41.61 -16.79
CA ALA A 234 -7.27 -42.71 -16.40
C ALA A 234 -6.56 -43.93 -15.79
N THR A 235 -5.22 -44.02 -15.82
CA THR A 235 -4.49 -45.19 -15.31
C THR A 235 -3.78 -44.89 -13.97
N PRO A 236 -3.85 -45.79 -12.97
CA PRO A 236 -3.16 -45.61 -11.68
C PRO A 236 -1.66 -45.26 -11.77
N PRO A 237 -0.85 -45.84 -12.69
CA PRO A 237 0.56 -45.47 -12.81
C PRO A 237 0.77 -44.05 -13.32
N ALA A 238 -0.01 -43.61 -14.32
CA ALA A 238 0.10 -42.25 -14.84
C ALA A 238 -0.32 -41.21 -13.79
N LEU A 239 -1.42 -41.47 -13.08
CA LEU A 239 -1.91 -40.60 -12.01
C LEU A 239 -0.93 -40.52 -10.83
N ALA A 240 -0.35 -41.66 -10.41
CA ALA A 240 0.67 -41.70 -9.37
C ALA A 240 1.95 -40.94 -9.74
N GLN A 241 2.37 -41.05 -11.01
CA GLN A 241 3.52 -40.30 -11.54
C GLN A 241 3.22 -38.80 -11.62
N ALA A 242 2.01 -38.38 -11.98
CA ALA A 242 1.62 -36.98 -12.05
C ALA A 242 1.57 -36.32 -10.65
N LEU A 243 0.89 -36.96 -9.69
CA LEU A 243 0.88 -36.54 -8.28
C LEU A 243 2.30 -36.44 -7.69
N TRP A 244 3.19 -37.36 -8.09
CA TRP A 244 4.61 -37.31 -7.73
C TRP A 244 5.34 -36.10 -8.33
N THR A 245 5.18 -35.83 -9.64
CA THR A 245 5.74 -34.64 -10.29
C THR A 245 5.29 -33.36 -9.58
N GLN A 246 4.02 -33.27 -9.17
CA GLN A 246 3.48 -32.12 -8.45
C GLN A 246 4.09 -31.96 -7.05
N GLN A 247 4.21 -33.05 -6.28
CA GLN A 247 4.90 -33.00 -4.99
C GLN A 247 6.36 -32.55 -5.15
N VAL A 248 7.04 -32.99 -6.21
CA VAL A 248 8.41 -32.55 -6.52
C VAL A 248 8.47 -31.06 -6.86
N ALA A 249 7.53 -30.55 -7.66
CA ALA A 249 7.44 -29.13 -7.97
C ALA A 249 7.14 -28.27 -6.72
N HIS A 250 6.26 -28.74 -5.84
CA HIS A 250 6.00 -28.12 -4.54
C HIS A 250 7.27 -28.05 -3.66
N GLN A 251 8.02 -29.16 -3.56
CA GLN A 251 9.28 -29.21 -2.81
C GLN A 251 10.40 -28.38 -3.43
N ALA A 252 10.42 -28.21 -4.75
CA ALA A 252 11.37 -27.33 -5.42
C ALA A 252 11.04 -25.85 -5.12
N ALA A 253 9.77 -25.46 -5.26
CA ALA A 253 9.31 -24.11 -4.94
C ALA A 253 9.65 -23.69 -3.49
N GLN A 254 9.58 -24.62 -2.52
CA GLN A 254 10.01 -24.39 -1.13
C GLN A 254 11.52 -24.15 -0.97
N ARG A 255 12.37 -24.70 -1.83
CA ARG A 255 13.84 -24.52 -1.77
C ARG A 255 14.25 -23.16 -2.35
N ASP A 256 13.54 -22.72 -3.38
CA ASP A 256 13.75 -21.44 -4.05
C ASP A 256 12.86 -20.32 -3.46
N ALA A 257 12.18 -20.60 -2.34
CA ALA A 257 11.17 -19.72 -1.77
C ALA A 257 11.73 -18.39 -1.25
N VAL A 258 11.21 -17.32 -1.83
CA VAL A 258 11.11 -16.00 -1.21
C VAL A 258 10.55 -16.14 0.20
N GLN A 259 10.98 -15.30 1.17
CA GLN A 259 10.42 -15.31 2.52
C GLN A 259 8.88 -15.23 2.49
N GLU A 260 8.23 -16.36 2.76
CA GLU A 260 6.79 -16.49 2.80
C GLU A 260 6.21 -15.63 3.94
N THR A 261 5.02 -15.06 3.72
CA THR A 261 4.18 -14.58 4.81
C THR A 261 3.51 -15.75 5.53
N LEU A 262 3.02 -15.55 6.75
CA LEU A 262 2.27 -16.59 7.49
C LEU A 262 1.14 -17.21 6.66
N SER A 263 0.41 -16.41 5.89
CA SER A 263 -0.65 -16.89 4.99
C SER A 263 -0.12 -17.79 3.86
N GLN A 264 1.04 -17.46 3.29
CA GLN A 264 1.71 -18.32 2.29
C GLN A 264 2.21 -19.63 2.95
N CYS A 265 2.80 -19.56 4.15
CA CYS A 265 3.19 -20.74 4.93
C CYS A 265 1.98 -21.66 5.20
N HIS A 266 0.82 -21.11 5.56
CA HIS A 266 -0.41 -21.89 5.77
C HIS A 266 -0.84 -22.61 4.47
N ALA A 267 -0.81 -21.93 3.32
CA ALA A 267 -1.09 -22.54 2.02
C ALA A 267 -0.07 -23.64 1.66
N THR A 268 1.21 -23.41 1.97
CA THR A 268 2.30 -24.37 1.75
C THR A 268 2.15 -25.62 2.61
N HIS A 269 1.83 -25.48 3.90
CA HIS A 269 1.55 -26.63 4.76
C HIS A 269 0.27 -27.37 4.38
N ALA A 270 -0.78 -26.67 3.96
CA ALA A 270 -2.01 -27.29 3.48
C ALA A 270 -1.79 -28.16 2.23
N GLU A 271 -0.98 -27.70 1.28
CA GLU A 271 -0.64 -28.48 0.09
C GLU A 271 0.22 -29.71 0.44
N ALA A 272 1.22 -29.54 1.32
CA ALA A 272 2.06 -30.63 1.80
C ALA A 272 1.24 -31.74 2.48
N PHE A 273 0.24 -31.36 3.30
CA PHE A 273 -0.65 -32.28 3.99
C PHE A 273 -1.47 -33.16 3.03
N ILE A 274 -1.91 -32.62 1.89
CA ILE A 274 -2.59 -33.39 0.84
C ILE A 274 -1.66 -34.49 0.30
N TYR A 275 -0.42 -34.16 -0.08
CA TYR A 275 0.54 -35.15 -0.58
C TYR A 275 0.96 -36.18 0.48
N ASP A 276 1.03 -35.80 1.76
CA ASP A 276 1.34 -36.74 2.83
C ASP A 276 0.18 -37.69 3.13
N THR A 277 -1.05 -37.21 3.06
CA THR A 277 -2.25 -38.06 3.17
C THR A 277 -2.36 -39.05 2.01
N LEU A 278 -2.11 -38.62 0.76
CA LEU A 278 -2.05 -39.52 -0.41
C LEU A 278 -0.98 -40.62 -0.27
N ALA A 279 0.12 -40.35 0.46
CA ALA A 279 1.16 -41.34 0.74
C ALA A 279 0.80 -42.30 1.89
N GLN A 280 -0.05 -41.89 2.83
CA GLN A 280 -0.64 -42.80 3.82
C GLN A 280 -1.63 -43.77 3.14
N GLY A 281 -2.39 -43.27 2.17
CA GLY A 281 -3.33 -44.04 1.36
C GLY A 281 -4.63 -44.36 2.10
N PRO A 282 -5.52 -45.17 1.50
CA PRO A 282 -6.80 -45.49 2.12
C PRO A 282 -6.64 -46.36 3.37
N GLY A 283 -7.41 -46.05 4.41
CA GLY A 283 -7.57 -46.85 5.63
C GLY A 283 -8.49 -48.06 5.42
N ALA A 284 -8.83 -48.75 6.51
CA ALA A 284 -9.64 -49.98 6.48
C ALA A 284 -11.01 -49.79 5.79
N ASP A 285 -11.64 -48.62 5.97
CA ASP A 285 -12.96 -48.30 5.43
C ASP A 285 -12.92 -47.85 3.95
N GLY A 286 -11.72 -47.77 3.36
CA GLY A 286 -11.46 -47.39 1.97
C GLY A 286 -11.36 -45.87 1.71
N GLN A 287 -11.57 -45.03 2.71
CA GLN A 287 -11.32 -43.58 2.64
C GLN A 287 -9.84 -43.27 2.92
N LEU A 288 -9.32 -42.17 2.37
CA LEU A 288 -7.98 -41.67 2.70
C LEU A 288 -7.91 -41.33 4.19
N ALA A 289 -7.07 -42.05 4.94
CA ALA A 289 -6.86 -41.76 6.36
C ALA A 289 -6.03 -40.47 6.51
N CYS A 290 -6.54 -39.49 7.24
CA CYS A 290 -5.83 -38.25 7.54
C CYS A 290 -5.76 -38.01 9.06
N ASP A 291 -4.80 -37.20 9.50
CA ASP A 291 -4.84 -36.62 10.84
C ASP A 291 -5.84 -35.46 10.84
N ALA A 292 -7.08 -35.76 11.23
CA ALA A 292 -8.16 -34.79 11.29
C ALA A 292 -7.85 -33.59 12.21
N GLN A 293 -7.06 -33.78 13.27
CA GLN A 293 -6.68 -32.70 14.19
C GLN A 293 -5.66 -31.75 13.54
N SER A 294 -4.67 -32.29 12.83
CA SER A 294 -3.73 -31.48 12.04
C SER A 294 -4.44 -30.75 10.91
N TRP A 295 -5.34 -31.43 10.18
CA TRP A 295 -6.12 -30.77 9.12
C TRP A 295 -7.02 -29.65 9.66
N HIS A 296 -7.74 -29.90 10.74
CA HIS A 296 -8.59 -28.90 11.39
C HIS A 296 -7.78 -27.68 11.85
N THR A 297 -6.57 -27.90 12.36
CA THR A 297 -5.63 -26.82 12.75
C THR A 297 -5.20 -25.98 11.54
N ILE A 298 -4.87 -26.62 10.42
CA ILE A 298 -4.55 -25.94 9.14
C ILE A 298 -5.76 -25.13 8.64
N CYS A 299 -6.96 -25.70 8.67
CA CYS A 299 -8.19 -25.00 8.28
C CYS A 299 -8.47 -23.78 9.15
N GLN A 300 -8.35 -23.90 10.48
CA GLN A 300 -8.48 -22.76 11.38
C GLN A 300 -7.46 -21.66 11.06
N ALA A 301 -6.23 -22.02 10.72
CA ALA A 301 -5.17 -21.08 10.36
C ALA A 301 -5.48 -20.34 9.04
N LEU A 302 -5.97 -21.05 8.02
CA LEU A 302 -6.43 -20.47 6.75
C LEU A 302 -7.64 -19.55 6.93
N LEU A 303 -8.65 -19.99 7.69
CA LEU A 303 -9.87 -19.22 7.99
C LEU A 303 -9.56 -17.91 8.73
N LYS A 304 -8.61 -17.92 9.68
CA LYS A 304 -8.15 -16.71 10.40
C LYS A 304 -7.45 -15.70 9.48
N SER A 305 -6.94 -16.12 8.32
CA SER A 305 -6.36 -15.23 7.29
C SER A 305 -7.36 -14.67 6.25
N ALA A 306 -8.67 -14.92 6.43
CA ALA A 306 -9.81 -14.26 5.77
C ALA A 306 -10.03 -14.46 4.25
N LEU A 307 -10.90 -15.42 3.90
CA LEU A 307 -11.88 -15.46 2.76
C LEU A 307 -12.34 -16.90 2.48
N PRO A 308 -13.49 -17.10 1.82
CA PRO A 308 -14.85 -17.22 2.39
C PRO A 308 -14.97 -18.38 3.42
N PRO A 309 -16.13 -18.60 4.07
CA PRO A 309 -16.29 -19.77 4.94
C PRO A 309 -16.00 -21.07 4.19
N MET A 310 -15.11 -21.89 4.75
CA MET A 310 -14.99 -23.31 4.43
C MET A 310 -16.39 -23.95 4.52
N PRO A 311 -16.79 -24.81 3.56
CA PRO A 311 -17.71 -25.87 3.87
C PRO A 311 -16.95 -26.87 4.76
N LEU A 312 -16.86 -26.55 6.06
CA LEU A 312 -16.70 -27.58 7.08
C LEU A 312 -17.99 -28.40 7.03
N GLY A 313 -17.97 -29.46 6.22
CA GLY A 313 -19.01 -30.47 6.24
C GLY A 313 -19.21 -30.93 7.68
N THR A 314 -20.45 -30.99 8.12
CA THR A 314 -20.81 -31.37 9.49
C THR A 314 -20.60 -32.86 9.79
N ASP A 315 -20.14 -33.62 8.79
CA ASP A 315 -19.84 -35.05 8.84
C ASP A 315 -18.35 -35.28 8.56
N ASP A 316 -17.67 -36.02 9.44
CA ASP A 316 -16.20 -36.14 9.57
C ASP A 316 -15.48 -36.95 8.46
N ALA A 317 -15.81 -36.73 7.18
CA ALA A 317 -15.12 -37.34 6.04
C ALA A 317 -14.12 -36.37 5.39
N TRP A 318 -12.82 -36.64 5.54
CA TRP A 318 -11.78 -35.90 4.84
C TRP A 318 -11.82 -36.17 3.32
N ASP A 319 -11.91 -35.10 2.53
CA ASP A 319 -11.77 -35.14 1.07
C ASP A 319 -10.61 -34.26 0.60
N ALA A 320 -9.61 -34.92 0.01
CA ALA A 320 -8.45 -34.28 -0.59
C ALA A 320 -8.82 -33.34 -1.76
N HIS A 321 -9.85 -33.67 -2.55
CA HIS A 321 -10.27 -32.83 -3.68
C HIS A 321 -10.95 -31.54 -3.19
N ALA A 322 -11.89 -31.64 -2.25
CA ALA A 322 -12.48 -30.47 -1.59
C ALA A 322 -11.41 -29.59 -0.90
N ALA A 323 -10.42 -30.20 -0.24
CA ALA A 323 -9.28 -29.50 0.35
C ALA A 323 -8.45 -28.75 -0.70
N ALA A 324 -8.14 -29.38 -1.83
CA ALA A 324 -7.41 -28.75 -2.94
C ALA A 324 -8.20 -27.59 -3.58
N LEU A 325 -9.52 -27.73 -3.74
CA LEU A 325 -10.40 -26.67 -4.23
C LEU A 325 -10.44 -25.46 -3.29
N HIS A 326 -10.54 -25.68 -1.98
CA HIS A 326 -10.48 -24.60 -1.00
C HIS A 326 -9.11 -23.91 -1.00
N LEU A 327 -8.03 -24.69 -1.03
CA LEU A 327 -6.67 -24.15 -1.12
C LEU A 327 -6.44 -23.35 -2.42
N ARG A 328 -7.05 -23.75 -3.54
CA ARG A 328 -7.05 -22.99 -4.80
C ARG A 328 -7.79 -21.65 -4.66
N ALA A 329 -8.93 -21.63 -3.97
CA ALA A 329 -9.67 -20.39 -3.69
C ALA A 329 -8.88 -19.44 -2.77
N PHE A 330 -8.26 -19.96 -1.71
CA PHE A 330 -7.37 -19.21 -0.83
C PHE A 330 -6.16 -18.65 -1.59
N ASN A 331 -5.53 -19.46 -2.45
CA ASN A 331 -4.43 -19.00 -3.28
C ASN A 331 -4.84 -17.92 -4.28
N ALA A 332 -6.04 -18.02 -4.87
CA ALA A 332 -6.58 -16.97 -5.75
C ALA A 332 -6.75 -15.63 -5.00
N HIS A 333 -7.07 -15.64 -3.71
CA HIS A 333 -7.04 -14.44 -2.87
C HIS A 333 -5.62 -13.89 -2.70
N LEU A 334 -4.62 -14.73 -2.38
CA LEU A 334 -3.22 -14.29 -2.28
C LEU A 334 -2.70 -13.69 -3.60
N VAL A 335 -3.03 -14.33 -4.73
CA VAL A 335 -2.75 -13.81 -6.08
C VAL A 335 -3.36 -12.42 -6.26
N ALA A 336 -4.62 -12.20 -5.89
CA ALA A 336 -5.26 -10.89 -5.98
C ALA A 336 -4.60 -9.82 -5.09
N VAL A 337 -4.20 -10.20 -3.87
CA VAL A 337 -3.47 -9.31 -2.93
C VAL A 337 -2.12 -8.90 -3.51
N TYR A 338 -1.31 -9.86 -3.97
CA TYR A 338 0.03 -9.55 -4.48
C TYR A 338 0.00 -8.89 -5.86
N ARG A 339 -0.96 -9.21 -6.74
CA ARG A 339 -1.10 -8.63 -8.10
C ARG A 339 -1.07 -7.10 -8.09
N ARG A 340 -1.70 -6.47 -7.09
CA ARG A 340 -1.76 -5.01 -6.96
C ARG A 340 -0.42 -4.42 -6.52
N ALA A 341 0.28 -5.07 -5.58
CA ALA A 341 1.58 -4.62 -5.07
C ALA A 341 2.74 -4.95 -6.03
N SER A 342 2.58 -5.95 -6.90
CA SER A 342 3.53 -6.34 -7.94
C SER A 342 3.36 -5.61 -9.27
N ARG A 343 2.38 -4.69 -9.40
CA ARG A 343 2.10 -3.98 -10.65
C ARG A 343 2.40 -2.50 -10.50
N LEU A 344 3.39 -2.04 -11.27
CA LEU A 344 3.82 -0.64 -11.42
C LEU A 344 2.76 0.22 -12.12
N VAL A 345 2.81 1.54 -11.94
CA VAL A 345 2.21 2.48 -12.92
C VAL A 345 3.25 2.67 -14.02
N PRO A 346 2.98 2.30 -15.29
CA PRO A 346 3.94 2.46 -16.36
C PRO A 346 4.19 3.95 -16.65
N GLU A 347 5.40 4.28 -17.08
CA GLU A 347 5.79 5.66 -17.41
C GLU A 347 4.84 6.29 -18.44
N GLY A 348 4.45 5.51 -19.47
CA GLY A 348 3.50 5.92 -20.51
C GLY A 348 2.18 6.47 -19.97
N ALA A 349 1.65 5.90 -18.88
CA ALA A 349 0.38 6.37 -18.29
C ALA A 349 0.46 7.82 -17.80
N TYR A 350 1.62 8.28 -17.31
CA TYR A 350 1.81 9.69 -16.93
C TYR A 350 1.89 10.59 -18.17
N ALA A 351 2.55 10.13 -19.24
CA ALA A 351 2.61 10.85 -20.52
C ALA A 351 1.22 10.99 -21.17
N GLU A 352 0.43 9.92 -21.18
CA GLU A 352 -0.95 9.90 -21.68
C GLU A 352 -1.85 10.82 -20.86
N CYS A 353 -1.73 10.84 -19.52
CA CYS A 353 -2.43 11.80 -18.66
C CYS A 353 -2.04 13.26 -18.95
N MET A 354 -0.74 13.56 -19.09
CA MET A 354 -0.25 14.89 -19.44
C MET A 354 -0.81 15.36 -20.79
N GLN A 355 -0.83 14.46 -21.79
CA GLN A 355 -1.41 14.75 -23.10
C GLN A 355 -2.92 15.00 -23.02
N LEU A 356 -3.67 14.16 -22.30
CA LEU A 356 -5.11 14.32 -22.11
C LEU A 356 -5.45 15.66 -21.44
N CYS A 357 -4.74 16.04 -20.36
CA CYS A 357 -4.97 17.31 -19.69
C CYS A 357 -4.71 18.52 -20.61
N ARG A 358 -3.65 18.46 -21.44
CA ARG A 358 -3.37 19.49 -22.46
C ARG A 358 -4.45 19.55 -23.54
N GLN A 359 -4.90 18.40 -24.04
CA GLN A 359 -5.98 18.33 -25.05
C GLN A 359 -7.33 18.84 -24.51
N LEU A 360 -7.61 18.59 -23.22
CA LEU A 360 -8.76 19.18 -22.55
C LEU A 360 -8.58 20.70 -22.38
N GLY A 361 -7.37 21.26 -22.47
CA GLY A 361 -7.08 22.68 -22.27
C GLY A 361 -6.93 23.07 -20.80
N ALA A 362 -6.40 22.18 -19.97
CA ALA A 362 -5.96 22.51 -18.61
C ALA A 362 -4.45 22.78 -18.61
N PRO A 363 -3.94 23.77 -17.85
CA PRO A 363 -2.51 23.96 -17.63
C PRO A 363 -1.85 22.70 -17.06
N VAL A 364 -0.69 22.33 -17.60
CA VAL A 364 0.10 21.15 -17.17
C VAL A 364 1.55 21.56 -16.95
N PHE A 365 2.02 21.39 -15.72
CA PHE A 365 3.41 21.59 -15.30
C PHE A 365 4.09 20.25 -15.02
N VAL A 366 5.42 20.24 -15.14
CA VAL A 366 6.31 19.17 -14.71
C VAL A 366 7.36 19.79 -13.80
N THR A 367 7.72 19.14 -12.70
CA THR A 367 8.78 19.64 -11.81
C THR A 367 10.18 19.58 -12.45
N GLY A 368 11.14 20.31 -11.87
CA GLY A 368 12.47 20.46 -12.46
C GLY A 368 13.32 19.20 -12.46
N ASP A 369 14.26 19.13 -13.39
CA ASP A 369 15.15 17.99 -13.60
C ASP A 369 16.47 18.07 -12.79
N GLY A 370 16.75 19.21 -12.16
CA GLY A 370 17.98 19.50 -11.43
C GLY A 370 19.10 20.12 -12.27
N THR A 371 18.87 20.34 -13.57
CA THR A 371 19.82 21.05 -14.44
C THR A 371 19.69 22.57 -14.30
N PRO A 372 20.72 23.35 -14.65
CA PRO A 372 20.65 24.82 -14.63
C PRO A 372 19.53 25.42 -15.49
N THR A 373 19.03 24.67 -16.48
CA THR A 373 17.99 25.11 -17.42
C THR A 373 16.62 24.51 -17.13
N GLY A 374 16.54 23.30 -16.57
CA GLY A 374 15.29 22.64 -16.21
C GLY A 374 14.82 22.93 -14.77
N GLY A 375 15.62 23.62 -13.97
CA GLY A 375 15.25 24.10 -12.64
C GLY A 375 15.47 23.07 -11.54
N ALA A 376 15.26 23.49 -10.29
CA ALA A 376 15.49 22.64 -9.12
C ALA A 376 14.51 21.44 -9.06
N ILE A 377 15.00 20.30 -8.58
CA ILE A 377 14.18 19.11 -8.35
C ILE A 377 13.27 19.36 -7.15
N HIS A 378 11.97 19.20 -7.35
CA HIS A 378 10.95 19.24 -6.30
C HIS A 378 9.85 18.23 -6.62
N GLU A 379 8.99 17.94 -5.64
CA GLU A 379 7.81 17.09 -5.83
C GLU A 379 6.59 17.90 -6.27
N ALA A 380 5.65 17.25 -6.94
CA ALA A 380 4.47 17.87 -7.54
C ALA A 380 3.63 18.66 -6.53
N GLU A 381 3.48 18.16 -5.31
CA GLU A 381 2.74 18.80 -4.23
C GLU A 381 3.47 20.04 -3.67
N ALA A 382 4.82 20.06 -3.73
CA ALA A 382 5.61 21.24 -3.38
C ALA A 382 5.44 22.36 -4.42
N PHE A 383 5.46 22.02 -5.70
CA PHE A 383 5.23 22.95 -6.81
C PHE A 383 3.77 23.45 -6.83
N ALA A 384 2.80 22.57 -6.61
CA ALA A 384 1.39 22.95 -6.44
C ALA A 384 1.21 23.91 -5.25
N SER A 385 1.90 23.66 -4.13
CA SER A 385 1.85 24.55 -2.96
C SER A 385 2.50 25.91 -3.23
N ALA A 386 3.58 25.96 -4.01
CA ALA A 386 4.21 27.20 -4.45
C ALA A 386 3.25 28.04 -5.34
N LEU A 387 2.51 27.41 -6.26
CA LEU A 387 1.48 28.09 -7.07
C LEU A 387 0.39 28.73 -6.18
N VAL A 388 -0.01 28.07 -5.10
CA VAL A 388 -0.95 28.65 -4.11
C VAL A 388 -0.32 29.80 -3.34
N ARG A 389 0.91 29.66 -2.85
CA ARG A 389 1.64 30.70 -2.11
C ARG A 389 1.88 31.97 -2.92
N GLU A 390 2.19 31.86 -4.21
CA GLU A 390 2.33 33.01 -5.12
C GLU A 390 0.98 33.55 -5.63
N GLY A 391 -0.13 32.84 -5.35
CA GLY A 391 -1.49 33.29 -5.66
C GLY A 391 -1.97 32.97 -7.07
N TYR A 392 -1.33 32.03 -7.78
CA TYR A 392 -1.78 31.45 -9.06
C TYR A 392 -2.85 30.37 -8.88
N ALA A 393 -2.90 29.73 -7.71
CA ALA A 393 -3.95 28.81 -7.29
C ALA A 393 -4.52 29.22 -5.92
N ASP A 394 -5.64 28.62 -5.51
CA ASP A 394 -6.35 28.92 -4.26
C ASP A 394 -6.25 27.77 -3.23
N MET A 395 -5.99 26.54 -3.70
CA MET A 395 -5.75 25.33 -2.88
C MET A 395 -5.00 24.25 -3.67
N VAL A 396 -4.37 23.31 -2.96
CA VAL A 396 -3.73 22.12 -3.52
C VAL A 396 -4.63 20.91 -3.34
N ALA A 397 -4.94 20.19 -4.41
CA ALA A 397 -5.59 18.89 -4.34
C ALA A 397 -4.55 17.76 -4.38
N SER A 398 -4.39 17.06 -3.26
CA SER A 398 -3.56 15.87 -3.11
C SER A 398 -4.11 14.98 -1.99
N GLU A 399 -3.60 13.75 -1.88
CA GLU A 399 -3.74 12.94 -0.66
C GLU A 399 -2.46 12.95 0.19
N ASP A 400 -1.38 13.57 -0.28
CA ASP A 400 -0.17 13.80 0.49
C ASP A 400 -0.40 14.90 1.53
N THR A 401 0.06 14.63 2.76
CA THR A 401 -0.10 15.52 3.91
C THR A 401 1.10 16.45 4.12
N ASP A 402 2.19 16.27 3.36
CA ASP A 402 3.34 17.19 3.39
C ASP A 402 2.99 18.57 2.78
N VAL A 403 1.91 18.68 2.00
CA VAL A 403 1.23 19.95 1.63
C VAL A 403 0.98 20.86 2.85
N LEU A 404 0.67 20.28 4.01
CA LEU A 404 0.41 21.03 5.24
C LEU A 404 1.64 21.79 5.76
N LEU A 405 2.85 21.39 5.35
CA LEU A 405 4.12 22.03 5.71
C LEU A 405 4.43 23.24 4.82
N TYR A 406 3.86 23.29 3.62
CA TYR A 406 4.01 24.40 2.67
C TYR A 406 2.98 25.55 2.87
N ASP A 407 2.19 25.57 3.95
CA ASP A 407 1.18 26.61 4.24
C ASP A 407 0.09 26.78 3.15
N ALA A 408 -0.20 25.72 2.38
CA ALA A 408 -1.26 25.70 1.38
C ALA A 408 -2.49 24.91 1.87
N PRO A 409 -3.74 25.37 1.64
CA PRO A 409 -4.94 24.59 1.92
C PRO A 409 -4.96 23.30 1.10
N LEU A 410 -5.24 22.17 1.76
CA LEU A 410 -5.21 20.84 1.17
C LEU A 410 -6.64 20.33 0.91
N LEU A 411 -6.97 20.03 -0.35
CA LEU A 411 -8.22 19.43 -0.78
C LEU A 411 -8.03 17.93 -1.05
N ARG A 412 -8.51 17.09 -0.15
CA ARG A 412 -8.46 15.62 -0.29
C ARG A 412 -9.68 15.08 -1.04
N GLY A 413 -9.61 13.83 -1.47
CA GLY A 413 -10.75 13.06 -1.96
C GLY A 413 -11.08 13.24 -3.44
N LEU A 414 -10.27 13.99 -4.20
CA LEU A 414 -10.54 14.35 -5.61
C LEU A 414 -10.81 13.13 -6.49
N SER A 415 -10.01 12.06 -6.35
CA SER A 415 -10.16 10.82 -7.14
C SER A 415 -11.54 10.15 -6.99
N SER A 416 -12.25 10.39 -5.88
CA SER A 416 -13.55 9.80 -5.57
C SER A 416 -14.67 10.84 -5.44
N MET A 417 -14.37 12.13 -5.64
CA MET A 417 -15.28 13.26 -5.41
C MET A 417 -15.91 13.31 -4.00
N ALA A 418 -15.23 12.70 -3.02
CA ALA A 418 -15.62 12.71 -1.61
C ALA A 418 -14.72 13.72 -0.88
N LEU A 419 -14.96 15.01 -1.13
CA LEU A 419 -14.00 16.07 -0.87
C LEU A 419 -13.93 16.48 0.61
N GLU A 420 -12.71 16.69 1.10
CA GLU A 420 -12.42 17.18 2.45
C GLU A 420 -11.34 18.27 2.36
N LEU A 421 -11.69 19.49 2.74
CA LEU A 421 -10.78 20.64 2.78
C LEU A 421 -10.11 20.72 4.16
N VAL A 422 -8.80 20.90 4.16
CA VAL A 422 -7.95 20.92 5.35
C VAL A 422 -7.12 22.20 5.37
N ASP A 423 -7.31 23.04 6.40
CA ASP A 423 -6.54 24.28 6.58
C ASP A 423 -5.32 24.08 7.49
N PRO A 424 -4.08 24.20 6.98
CA PRO A 424 -2.88 24.06 7.81
C PRO A 424 -2.74 25.19 8.85
N ARG A 425 -3.40 26.34 8.68
CA ARG A 425 -3.37 27.44 9.66
C ARG A 425 -4.25 27.11 10.86
N ALA A 426 -5.48 26.66 10.63
CA ALA A 426 -6.34 26.11 11.68
C ALA A 426 -5.67 24.96 12.44
N ILE A 427 -5.10 23.96 11.75
CA ILE A 427 -4.38 22.84 12.40
C ILE A 427 -3.28 23.35 13.33
N ARG A 428 -2.42 24.25 12.83
CA ARG A 428 -1.29 24.77 13.61
C ARG A 428 -1.74 25.63 14.79
N ALA A 429 -2.85 26.35 14.68
CA ALA A 429 -3.44 27.09 15.78
C ALA A 429 -4.05 26.16 16.84
N ALA A 430 -4.70 25.06 16.43
CA ALA A 430 -5.29 24.08 17.33
C ALA A 430 -4.25 23.20 18.05
N LEU A 431 -3.16 22.83 17.38
CA LEU A 431 -2.06 22.06 17.99
C LEU A 431 -1.16 22.96 18.87
N PHE A 432 -0.84 24.17 18.43
CA PHE A 432 0.12 25.05 19.13
C PHE A 432 -0.51 26.40 19.51
N PRO A 433 -1.57 26.43 20.33
CA PRO A 433 -2.31 27.66 20.65
C PRO A 433 -1.41 28.71 21.29
N ASP A 434 -0.52 28.32 22.19
CA ASP A 434 0.34 29.21 23.00
C ASP A 434 1.46 29.90 22.20
N ALA A 435 1.68 29.50 20.95
CA ALA A 435 2.76 30.02 20.11
C ALA A 435 2.26 31.08 19.10
N PRO A 436 3.07 32.12 18.76
CA PRO A 436 2.77 33.02 17.65
C PRO A 436 2.92 32.30 16.28
N PRO A 437 2.30 32.81 15.20
CA PRO A 437 2.21 32.09 13.91
C PRO A 437 3.52 31.56 13.32
N SER A 438 4.63 32.32 13.42
CA SER A 438 5.95 31.90 12.96
C SER A 438 6.49 30.69 13.74
N GLN A 439 6.33 30.70 15.07
CA GLN A 439 6.68 29.56 15.93
C GLN A 439 5.75 28.37 15.72
N ARG A 440 4.45 28.59 15.45
CA ARG A 440 3.52 27.50 15.10
C ARG A 440 3.95 26.79 13.81
N ALA A 441 4.44 27.52 12.81
CA ALA A 441 4.98 26.94 11.58
C ALA A 441 6.23 26.09 11.86
N ALA A 442 7.21 26.63 12.62
CA ALA A 442 8.41 25.89 12.99
C ALA A 442 8.09 24.62 13.82
N ARG A 443 7.18 24.72 14.80
CA ARG A 443 6.69 23.59 15.60
C ARG A 443 5.98 22.54 14.75
N MET A 444 5.24 22.93 13.71
CA MET A 444 4.61 21.99 12.78
C MET A 444 5.62 21.14 12.02
N VAL A 445 6.70 21.75 11.52
CA VAL A 445 7.78 21.01 10.85
C VAL A 445 8.45 20.05 11.83
N GLN A 446 8.79 20.49 13.04
CA GLN A 446 9.36 19.62 14.08
C GLN A 446 8.43 18.46 14.46
N PHE A 447 7.13 18.73 14.57
CA PHE A 447 6.10 17.71 14.81
C PHE A 447 6.02 16.70 13.67
N ALA A 448 6.04 17.16 12.42
CA ALA A 448 5.98 16.30 11.25
C ALA A 448 7.20 15.38 11.13
N LEU A 449 8.40 15.93 11.32
CA LEU A 449 9.65 15.16 11.35
C LEU A 449 9.64 14.10 12.46
N LEU A 450 9.08 14.41 13.64
CA LEU A 450 8.94 13.47 14.75
C LEU A 450 7.85 12.41 14.53
N CYS A 451 6.80 12.71 13.77
CA CYS A 451 5.88 11.68 13.26
C CYS A 451 6.59 10.80 12.21
N GLY A 452 7.49 11.40 11.43
CA GLY A 452 8.16 10.83 10.28
C GLY A 452 7.51 11.30 8.98
N THR A 453 8.33 11.84 8.10
CA THR A 453 8.01 12.14 6.70
C THR A 453 8.64 11.09 5.78
N ASP A 454 8.59 11.32 4.47
CA ASP A 454 9.38 10.57 3.47
C ASP A 454 10.88 10.92 3.48
N PHE A 455 11.26 12.06 4.07
CA PHE A 455 12.62 12.63 4.01
C PHE A 455 13.50 12.28 5.22
N ASN A 456 12.91 11.75 6.29
CA ASN A 456 13.65 11.45 7.53
C ASN A 456 13.23 10.13 8.18
N ARG A 457 14.14 9.58 8.98
CA ARG A 457 13.89 8.42 9.83
C ARG A 457 13.13 8.83 11.09
N THR A 458 12.19 7.99 11.52
CA THR A 458 11.36 8.24 12.71
C THR A 458 12.06 7.69 13.96
N ILE A 459 12.11 8.46 15.05
CA ILE A 459 12.57 7.97 16.36
C ILE A 459 11.63 6.84 16.84
N PRO A 460 12.15 5.65 17.19
CA PRO A 460 11.33 4.56 17.71
C PRO A 460 10.47 4.97 18.92
N GLY A 461 9.20 4.58 18.93
CA GLY A 461 8.26 4.90 20.01
C GLY A 461 7.67 6.32 19.98
N ILE A 462 8.06 7.16 19.02
CA ILE A 462 7.41 8.45 18.74
C ILE A 462 6.45 8.29 17.55
N ALA A 463 5.21 8.76 17.77
CA ALA A 463 4.13 8.85 16.79
C ALA A 463 3.29 10.09 17.12
N ALA A 464 2.37 10.51 16.26
CA ALA A 464 1.66 11.81 16.34
C ALA A 464 1.26 12.28 17.76
N LYS A 465 0.60 11.45 18.57
CA LYS A 465 0.24 11.82 19.96
C LYS A 465 1.44 12.16 20.85
N ASN A 466 2.52 11.37 20.77
CA ASN A 466 3.75 11.62 21.51
C ASN A 466 4.54 12.79 20.90
N ALA A 467 4.62 12.87 19.57
CA ALA A 467 5.29 13.95 18.85
C ALA A 467 4.71 15.32 19.22
N HIS A 468 3.37 15.46 19.20
CA HIS A 468 2.70 16.70 19.59
C HIS A 468 3.05 17.08 21.03
N ARG A 469 2.85 16.17 22.00
CA ARG A 469 3.20 16.41 23.40
C ARG A 469 4.65 16.86 23.59
N LEU A 470 5.59 16.22 22.90
CA LEU A 470 7.02 16.52 23.02
C LEU A 470 7.39 17.86 22.37
N VAL A 471 6.81 18.23 21.23
CA VAL A 471 7.03 19.55 20.60
C VAL A 471 6.42 20.68 21.43
N THR A 472 5.27 20.47 22.04
CA THR A 472 4.67 21.47 22.94
C THR A 472 5.57 21.75 24.15
N LEU A 473 6.28 20.75 24.67
CA LEU A 473 7.19 20.89 25.82
C LEU A 473 8.61 21.36 25.47
N PHE A 474 9.22 20.83 24.40
CA PHE A 474 10.66 20.99 24.10
C PHE A 474 10.95 21.70 22.77
N HIS A 475 9.92 21.88 21.94
CA HIS A 475 9.89 22.61 20.66
C HIS A 475 10.70 22.01 19.50
N THR A 476 11.86 21.39 19.75
CA THR A 476 12.72 20.81 18.72
C THR A 476 13.10 19.36 19.03
N ALA A 477 13.34 18.57 17.99
CA ALA A 477 13.87 17.21 18.11
C ALA A 477 15.24 17.18 18.81
N ALA A 478 16.05 18.23 18.66
CA ALA A 478 17.32 18.39 19.36
C ALA A 478 17.12 18.36 20.89
N HIS A 479 16.33 19.28 21.45
CA HIS A 479 16.09 19.33 22.89
C HIS A 479 15.41 18.06 23.43
N ILE A 480 14.54 17.40 22.63
CA ILE A 480 13.90 16.13 23.02
C ILE A 480 14.94 15.02 23.22
N LEU A 481 15.89 14.89 22.30
CA LEU A 481 17.00 13.92 22.41
C LEU A 481 18.03 14.30 23.49
N GLU A 482 18.01 15.55 23.96
CA GLU A 482 18.85 16.05 25.04
C GLU A 482 18.24 15.74 26.41
N ALA A 483 16.94 15.98 26.57
CA ALA A 483 16.21 15.81 27.83
C ALA A 483 15.76 14.36 28.11
N HIS A 484 15.79 13.48 27.11
CA HIS A 484 15.31 12.10 27.17
C HIS A 484 16.27 11.09 26.52
N ASP A 485 17.58 11.32 26.71
CA ASP A 485 18.69 10.48 26.24
C ASP A 485 18.54 8.97 26.52
N SER A 486 17.93 8.63 27.65
CA SER A 486 17.70 7.26 28.14
C SER A 486 16.45 6.58 27.55
N ARG A 487 15.58 7.33 26.86
CA ARG A 487 14.29 6.84 26.33
C ARG A 487 14.17 6.97 24.82
N PHE A 488 14.69 8.05 24.24
CA PHE A 488 14.56 8.36 22.82
C PHE A 488 15.94 8.43 22.19
N PHE A 489 16.19 7.53 21.25
CA PHE A 489 17.47 7.37 20.58
C PHE A 489 17.33 7.65 19.08
N PRO A 490 18.37 8.15 18.41
CA PRO A 490 18.41 8.20 16.95
C PRO A 490 18.13 6.81 16.34
N PRO A 491 17.33 6.73 15.27
CA PRO A 491 17.02 5.46 14.60
C PRO A 491 18.27 4.84 13.95
N GLU A 492 18.23 3.53 13.70
CA GLU A 492 19.23 2.80 12.89
C GLU A 492 20.69 2.97 13.37
N ASN A 493 20.88 3.13 14.70
CA ASN A 493 22.18 3.32 15.35
C ASN A 493 22.96 4.56 14.86
N LEU A 494 22.26 5.58 14.36
CA LEU A 494 22.87 6.86 14.00
C LEU A 494 23.50 7.55 15.22
N THR A 495 24.56 8.31 14.97
CA THR A 495 25.02 9.31 15.95
C THR A 495 24.00 10.45 16.03
N ARG A 496 23.87 11.06 17.21
CA ARG A 496 22.96 12.19 17.44
C ARG A 496 23.22 13.34 16.44
N SER A 497 24.48 13.64 16.14
CA SER A 497 24.87 14.66 15.16
C SER A 497 24.38 14.31 13.74
N ALA A 498 24.64 13.08 13.26
CA ALA A 498 24.21 12.66 11.93
C ALA A 498 22.68 12.69 11.76
N TYR A 499 21.94 12.30 12.81
CA TYR A 499 20.47 12.36 12.77
C TYR A 499 19.93 13.80 12.80
N LEU A 500 20.52 14.70 13.58
CA LEU A 500 20.12 16.11 13.56
C LEU A 500 20.40 16.78 12.21
N ALA A 501 21.51 16.44 11.55
CA ALA A 501 21.80 16.89 10.19
C ALA A 501 20.78 16.36 9.16
N GLU A 502 20.33 15.10 9.30
CA GLU A 502 19.23 14.56 8.47
C GLU A 502 17.92 15.34 8.67
N LEU A 503 17.57 15.68 9.92
CA LEU A 503 16.39 16.47 10.22
C LEU A 503 16.46 17.91 9.69
N GLU A 504 17.65 18.52 9.72
CA GLU A 504 17.89 19.85 9.14
C GLU A 504 17.74 19.83 7.61
N GLN A 505 18.31 18.84 6.94
CA GLN A 505 18.15 18.65 5.49
C GLN A 505 16.70 18.40 5.09
N ALA A 506 15.95 17.61 5.87
CA ALA A 506 14.52 17.40 5.66
C ALA A 506 13.70 18.69 5.88
N ALA A 507 13.99 19.45 6.95
CA ALA A 507 13.34 20.75 7.19
C ALA A 507 13.62 21.78 6.08
N HIS A 508 14.83 21.77 5.51
CA HIS A 508 15.26 22.67 4.45
C HIS A 508 14.41 22.53 3.16
N ILE A 509 13.91 21.34 2.85
CA ILE A 509 13.03 21.08 1.69
C ILE A 509 11.70 21.83 1.83
N PHE A 510 11.09 21.78 3.01
CA PHE A 510 9.82 22.48 3.28
C PHE A 510 9.99 24.01 3.39
N ALA A 511 11.17 24.46 3.82
CA ALA A 511 11.50 25.89 3.90
C ALA A 511 11.69 26.53 2.51
N ASN A 512 12.20 25.77 1.53
CA ASN A 512 12.58 26.25 0.20
C ASN A 512 11.75 25.55 -0.90
N PRO A 513 10.48 25.96 -1.13
CA PRO A 513 9.69 25.47 -2.26
C PRO A 513 10.26 25.96 -3.60
N PRO A 514 9.86 25.35 -4.74
CA PRO A 514 10.28 25.79 -6.07
C PRO A 514 9.82 27.22 -6.40
N GLU A 515 10.60 27.91 -7.23
CA GLU A 515 10.16 29.11 -7.93
C GLU A 515 9.20 28.73 -9.06
N VAL A 516 7.98 29.29 -9.06
CA VAL A 516 6.94 28.92 -10.04
C VAL A 516 6.52 30.06 -10.95
N ARG A 517 6.83 31.31 -10.60
CA ARG A 517 6.42 32.52 -11.33
C ARG A 517 6.59 32.44 -12.85
N ALA A 518 7.83 32.22 -13.33
CA ALA A 518 8.13 32.26 -14.76
C ALA A 518 7.35 31.21 -15.54
N ALA A 519 7.22 30.00 -14.98
CA ALA A 519 6.41 28.93 -15.58
C ALA A 519 4.92 29.27 -15.57
N ALA A 520 4.39 29.81 -14.46
CA ALA A 520 3.00 30.18 -14.31
C ALA A 520 2.60 31.31 -15.29
N GLU A 521 3.43 32.36 -15.41
CA GLU A 521 3.22 33.47 -16.34
C GLU A 521 3.32 33.02 -17.81
N ALA A 522 4.29 32.17 -18.15
CA ALA A 522 4.41 31.58 -19.49
C ALA A 522 3.21 30.68 -19.86
N ALA A 523 2.58 30.03 -18.87
CA ALA A 523 1.33 29.28 -19.04
C ALA A 523 0.06 30.15 -19.03
N GLY A 524 0.19 31.48 -18.96
CA GLY A 524 -0.93 32.42 -18.95
C GLY A 524 -1.72 32.48 -17.64
N LEU A 525 -1.16 32.00 -16.52
CA LEU A 525 -1.82 32.09 -15.22
C LEU A 525 -1.73 33.51 -14.65
N ALA A 526 -2.88 34.06 -14.26
CA ALA A 526 -2.95 35.34 -13.55
C ALA A 526 -2.97 35.13 -12.03
N THR A 527 -2.32 36.04 -11.28
CA THR A 527 -2.42 36.06 -9.81
C THR A 527 -3.73 36.67 -9.34
N SER A 528 -4.30 36.13 -8.25
CA SER A 528 -5.60 36.59 -7.70
C SER A 528 -5.57 38.05 -7.21
N ARG A 529 -4.39 38.66 -7.03
CA ARG A 529 -4.28 40.08 -6.64
C ARG A 529 -4.87 41.05 -7.66
N ALA A 530 -5.05 40.65 -8.93
CA ALA A 530 -5.79 41.43 -9.93
C ALA A 530 -7.33 41.35 -9.79
N ALA A 531 -7.84 40.42 -8.96
CA ALA A 531 -9.27 40.10 -8.83
C ALA A 531 -9.83 40.27 -7.40
N LEU A 532 -9.08 40.88 -6.48
CA LEU A 532 -9.47 41.05 -5.06
C LEU A 532 -10.48 42.21 -4.83
N SER A 533 -11.65 42.15 -5.48
CA SER A 533 -12.85 42.94 -5.11
C SER A 533 -13.79 42.17 -4.16
N GLN A 534 -13.27 41.86 -2.96
CA GLN A 534 -13.98 41.64 -1.69
C GLN A 534 -15.24 40.71 -1.61
N THR A 535 -15.55 39.85 -2.59
CA THR A 535 -16.84 39.09 -2.59
C THR A 535 -16.76 37.56 -2.76
N GLY A 536 -15.57 36.96 -2.83
CA GLY A 536 -15.40 35.51 -3.06
C GLY A 536 -15.73 34.57 -1.88
N PRO A 537 -16.27 33.35 -2.14
CA PRO A 537 -16.74 32.41 -1.09
C PRO A 537 -15.63 31.86 -0.18
N ALA A 538 -14.39 31.73 -0.65
CA ALA A 538 -13.24 31.36 0.19
C ALA A 538 -13.05 32.31 1.38
N GLY A 539 -13.34 33.61 1.19
CA GLY A 539 -13.33 34.61 2.26
C GLY A 539 -14.49 34.48 3.25
N ARG A 540 -15.61 33.82 2.87
CA ARG A 540 -16.73 33.53 3.78
C ARG A 540 -16.46 32.29 4.63
N ALA A 541 -15.93 31.22 4.04
CA ALA A 541 -15.54 30.01 4.78
C ALA A 541 -14.46 30.34 5.84
N ALA A 542 -13.43 31.11 5.45
CA ALA A 542 -12.40 31.58 6.37
C ALA A 542 -12.93 32.51 7.49
N ARG A 543 -13.99 33.29 7.23
CA ARG A 543 -14.63 34.14 8.25
C ARG A 543 -15.50 33.37 9.23
N ALA A 544 -16.20 32.32 8.77
CA ALA A 544 -17.04 31.49 9.64
C ALA A 544 -16.20 30.74 10.70
N ALA A 545 -14.98 30.33 10.35
CA ALA A 545 -14.02 29.73 11.28
C ALA A 545 -13.30 30.74 12.21
N ALA A 546 -13.47 32.05 11.99
CA ALA A 546 -12.79 33.11 12.73
C ALA A 546 -13.67 33.81 13.79
N ALA A 547 -14.89 33.32 14.01
CA ALA A 547 -15.67 33.74 15.17
C ALA A 547 -15.00 33.18 16.45
N PRO A 548 -14.73 34.01 17.48
CA PRO A 548 -14.20 33.50 18.74
C PRO A 548 -15.21 32.51 19.35
N PRO A 549 -14.77 31.36 19.88
CA PRO A 549 -15.67 30.49 20.61
C PRO A 549 -16.25 31.25 21.80
N ALA A 550 -17.55 31.06 22.06
CA ALA A 550 -18.14 31.48 23.33
C ALA A 550 -17.32 30.87 24.47
N ALA A 551 -17.04 31.67 25.51
CA ALA A 551 -16.09 31.31 26.56
C ALA A 551 -16.43 29.95 27.19
N LEU A 552 -15.60 28.95 26.93
CA LEU A 552 -15.65 27.68 27.63
C LEU A 552 -15.08 27.89 29.03
N GLU A 553 -15.90 27.62 30.04
CA GLU A 553 -15.52 27.73 31.45
C GLU A 553 -14.33 26.81 31.76
N VAL A 554 -13.33 27.35 32.45
CA VAL A 554 -12.09 26.64 32.78
C VAL A 554 -12.38 25.67 33.94
N PRO A 555 -12.14 24.35 33.80
CA PRO A 555 -12.35 23.40 34.89
C PRO A 555 -11.40 23.67 36.07
N THR A 556 -11.95 23.91 37.24
CA THR A 556 -11.22 24.31 38.46
C THR A 556 -10.51 23.13 39.14
N TRP A 557 -9.39 22.66 38.58
CA TRP A 557 -8.48 21.72 39.26
C TRP A 557 -7.01 22.19 39.32
N ALA A 558 -6.70 23.39 38.81
CA ALA A 558 -5.36 23.97 38.81
C ALA A 558 -5.14 25.00 39.93
N THR A 559 -5.38 24.63 41.19
CA THR A 559 -5.00 25.43 42.38
C THR A 559 -4.61 24.55 43.57
N SER A 560 -3.45 23.89 43.47
CA SER A 560 -2.72 23.38 44.65
C SER A 560 -1.26 23.04 44.29
N ALA A 561 -0.36 24.01 44.49
CA ALA A 561 1.06 23.74 44.73
C ALA A 561 1.34 24.14 46.19
N PRO A 562 1.96 23.28 47.02
CA PRO A 562 2.50 23.72 48.30
C PRO A 562 3.79 24.54 48.09
N ALA A 563 4.09 25.42 49.04
CA ALA A 563 5.24 26.32 49.04
C ALA A 563 6.58 25.61 49.32
#